data_AF-A0A1Y3BD42-F1
#
_entry.id   AF-A0A1Y3BD42-F1
#
_cell.length_a   1.000
_cell.length_b   1.000
_cell.length_c   1.000
_cell.angle_alpha   90.00
_cell.angle_beta   90.00
_cell.angle_gamma   90.00
#
_symmetry.space_group_name_H-M   'P 1'
#
loop_
_entity.id
_entity.type
_entity.pdbx_description
1 polymer ?
#
loop_
_entity_poly.entity_id
_entity_poly.type
_entity_poly.pdbx_seq_one_letter_code
_entity_poly.pdbx_strand_id
1 'polypeptide(L)'
;MENTNNDKIVKSSIHYYCFNGLYRTMASLASEGQRMYPGDQTYRFYLGCSLAFEGRVQEAIRELDRCVNDQDLKMAATLALIYSHSKCQIIGLYFLFHFP
;
A
#
# COMPACT_ATOMS: atom_id res chain seq x y z
N MET A 1 -7.31 -23.57 12.90
CA MET A 1 -8.58 -22.85 12.63
C MET A 1 -8.58 -21.44 13.21
N GLU A 2 -7.96 -21.16 14.37
CA GLU A 2 -7.84 -19.79 14.91
C GLU A 2 -7.09 -18.80 14.01
N ASN A 3 -5.99 -19.24 13.37
CA ASN A 3 -5.11 -18.33 12.64
C ASN A 3 -5.77 -17.70 11.39
N THR A 4 -6.71 -18.41 10.76
CA THR A 4 -7.46 -17.92 9.59
C THR A 4 -8.51 -16.87 9.98
N ASN A 5 -9.08 -16.95 11.19
CA ASN A 5 -10.00 -15.93 11.69
C ASN A 5 -9.24 -14.64 12.01
N ASN A 6 -8.04 -14.76 12.56
CA ASN A 6 -7.20 -13.61 12.85
C ASN A 6 -6.75 -12.89 11.57
N ASP A 7 -6.31 -13.62 10.54
CA ASP A 7 -5.98 -13.08 9.20
C ASP A 7 -7.13 -12.23 8.63
N LYS A 8 -8.36 -12.77 8.68
CA LYS A 8 -9.57 -12.05 8.22
C LYS A 8 -9.84 -10.79 9.03
N ILE A 9 -9.69 -10.83 10.36
CA ILE A 9 -9.89 -9.66 11.22
C ILE A 9 -8.87 -8.57 10.87
N VAL A 10 -7.58 -8.93 10.69
CA VAL A 10 -6.54 -7.97 10.32
C VAL A 10 -6.83 -7.37 8.95
N LYS A 11 -7.17 -8.18 7.94
CA LYS A 11 -7.53 -7.69 6.59
C LYS A 11 -8.74 -6.76 6.63
N SER A 12 -9.79 -7.13 7.35
CA SER A 12 -10.98 -6.29 7.50
C SER A 12 -10.67 -4.95 8.18
N SER A 13 -9.79 -4.95 9.18
CA SER A 13 -9.34 -3.73 9.87
C SER A 13 -8.52 -2.83 8.95
N ILE A 14 -7.62 -3.39 8.14
CA ILE A 14 -6.86 -2.65 7.12
C ILE A 14 -7.81 -1.95 6.15
N HIS A 15 -8.83 -2.66 5.64
CA HIS A 15 -9.82 -2.07 4.75
C HIS A 15 -10.62 -0.97 5.44
N TYR A 16 -11.03 -1.19 6.69
CA TYR A 16 -11.72 -0.16 7.48
C TYR A 16 -10.87 1.12 7.62
N TYR A 17 -9.59 1.01 7.97
CA TYR A 17 -8.70 2.17 8.08
C TYR A 17 -8.45 2.84 6.73
N CYS A 18 -8.35 2.06 5.65
CA CYS A 18 -8.23 2.59 4.30
C CYS A 18 -9.42 3.48 3.92
N PHE A 19 -10.65 3.02 4.18
CA PHE A 19 -11.86 3.80 3.88
C PHE A 19 -11.99 5.07 4.73
N ASN A 20 -11.51 5.04 5.98
CA ASN A 20 -11.51 6.20 6.87
C ASN A 20 -10.33 7.17 6.60
N GLY A 21 -9.45 6.88 5.64
CA GLY A 21 -8.28 7.71 5.33
C GLY A 21 -7.16 7.64 6.38
N LEU A 22 -7.20 6.67 7.29
CA LEU A 22 -6.22 6.49 8.36
C LEU A 22 -5.02 5.68 7.87
N TYR A 23 -4.31 6.22 6.88
CA TYR A 23 -3.28 5.48 6.13
C TYR A 23 -2.05 5.10 6.97
N ARG A 24 -1.68 5.89 7.98
CA ARG A 24 -0.58 5.53 8.90
C ARG A 24 -0.90 4.30 9.74
N THR A 25 -2.11 4.23 10.27
CA THR A 25 -2.59 3.07 11.03
C THR A 25 -2.69 1.85 10.12
N MET A 26 -3.19 2.04 8.89
CA MET A 26 -3.21 1.01 7.86
C MET A 26 -1.79 0.47 7.58
N ALA A 27 -0.79 1.35 7.41
CA ALA A 27 0.61 0.96 7.18
C ALA A 27 1.17 0.15 8.35
N SER A 28 0.91 0.59 9.59
CA SER A 28 1.35 -0.14 10.79
C SER A 28 0.73 -1.54 10.86
N LEU A 29 -0.58 -1.65 10.64
CA LEU A 29 -1.29 -2.93 10.68
C LEU A 29 -0.84 -3.86 9.54
N ALA A 30 -0.59 -3.31 8.35
CA ALA A 30 -0.09 -4.07 7.21
C ALA A 30 1.34 -4.58 7.46
N SER A 31 2.20 -3.78 8.08
CA SER A 31 3.55 -4.20 8.47
C SER A 31 3.53 -5.30 9.53
N GLU A 32 2.63 -5.19 10.51
CA GLU A 32 2.42 -6.24 11.52
C GLU A 32 1.87 -7.53 10.87
N GLY A 33 0.88 -7.41 9.99
CA GLY A 33 0.33 -8.51 9.20
C GLY A 33 1.41 -9.20 8.35
N GLN A 34 2.32 -8.44 7.74
CA GLN A 34 3.43 -9.00 6.99
C GLN A 34 4.42 -9.79 7.88
N ARG A 35 4.63 -9.36 9.14
CA ARG A 35 5.46 -10.10 10.10
C ARG A 35 4.79 -11.37 10.59
N MET A 36 3.47 -11.34 10.79
CA MET A 36 2.68 -12.50 11.22
C MET A 36 2.48 -13.52 10.08
N TYR A 37 2.36 -13.04 8.84
CA TYR A 37 2.08 -13.84 7.64
C TYR A 37 3.10 -13.52 6.52
N PRO A 38 4.39 -13.86 6.69
CA PRO A 38 5.45 -13.49 5.75
C PRO A 38 5.31 -14.13 4.35
N GLY A 39 4.51 -15.19 4.23
CA GLY A 39 4.18 -15.84 2.96
C GLY A 39 3.05 -15.18 2.17
N ASP A 40 2.27 -14.27 2.78
CA ASP A 40 1.14 -13.62 2.11
C ASP A 40 1.57 -12.25 1.57
N GLN A 41 1.69 -12.14 0.24
CA GLN A 41 2.08 -10.89 -0.42
C GLN A 41 0.99 -9.80 -0.33
N THR A 42 -0.24 -10.15 0.05
CA THR A 42 -1.35 -9.19 0.17
C THR A 42 -1.04 -8.11 1.21
N TYR A 43 -0.37 -8.47 2.31
CA TYR A 43 0.05 -7.51 3.33
C TYR A 43 1.10 -6.52 2.82
N ARG A 44 2.01 -6.99 1.94
CA ARG A 44 2.97 -6.11 1.26
C ARG A 44 2.25 -5.14 0.32
N PHE A 45 1.25 -5.62 -0.41
CA PHE A 45 0.42 -4.78 -1.27
C PHE A 45 -0.32 -3.70 -0.45
N TYR A 46 -0.94 -4.06 0.68
CA TYR A 46 -1.60 -3.09 1.56
C TYR A 46 -0.62 -2.05 2.10
N LEU A 47 0.59 -2.46 2.50
CA LEU A 47 1.63 -1.53 2.92
C LEU A 47 2.00 -0.55 1.79
N GLY A 48 2.23 -1.05 0.58
CA GLY A 48 2.50 -0.23 -0.60
C GLY A 48 1.39 0.79 -0.89
N CYS A 49 0.12 0.36 -0.85
CA CYS A 49 -1.03 1.26 -1.01
C CYS A 49 -1.11 2.32 0.09
N SER A 50 -0.89 1.96 1.35
CA SER A 50 -0.92 2.92 2.46
C SER A 50 0.14 4.01 2.31
N LEU A 51 1.34 3.65 1.86
CA LEU A 51 2.43 4.58 1.58
C LEU A 51 2.10 5.48 0.38
N ALA A 52 1.46 4.94 -0.66
CA ALA A 52 1.01 5.71 -1.81
C ALA A 52 -0.02 6.77 -1.41
N PHE A 53 -0.96 6.43 -0.53
CA PHE A 53 -1.97 7.35 -0.03
C PHE A 53 -1.39 8.38 0.95
N GLU A 54 -0.35 8.03 1.71
CA GLU A 54 0.39 8.98 2.56
C GLU A 54 1.25 9.98 1.75
N GLY A 55 1.44 9.74 0.45
CA GLY A 55 2.31 10.56 -0.42
C GLY A 55 3.78 10.15 -0.38
N ARG A 56 4.12 9.02 0.26
CA ARG A 56 5.46 8.42 0.27
C ARG A 56 5.67 7.55 -0.97
N VAL A 57 5.58 8.20 -2.12
CA VAL A 57 5.45 7.56 -3.43
C VAL A 57 6.63 6.65 -3.78
N GLN A 58 7.87 7.02 -3.46
CA GLN A 58 9.03 6.19 -3.79
C GLN A 58 9.06 4.87 -3.02
N GLU A 59 8.68 4.90 -1.73
CA GLU A 59 8.61 3.71 -0.89
C GLU A 59 7.44 2.81 -1.32
N ALA A 60 6.31 3.44 -1.68
CA ALA A 60 5.18 2.74 -2.26
C ALA A 60 5.56 1.98 -3.54
N ILE A 61 6.26 2.65 -4.47
CA ILE A 61 6.73 2.02 -5.71
C ILE A 61 7.62 0.81 -5.41
N ARG A 62 8.58 0.96 -4.49
CA ARG A 62 9.50 -0.13 -4.13
C ARG A 62 8.77 -1.36 -3.57
N GLU A 63 7.76 -1.15 -2.75
CA GLU A 63 6.97 -2.25 -2.17
C GLU A 63 6.00 -2.86 -3.17
N LEU A 64 5.35 -2.04 -4.00
CA LEU A 64 4.40 -2.50 -5.02
C LEU A 64 5.08 -3.22 -6.20
N ASP A 65 6.27 -2.80 -6.62
CA ASP A 65 7.04 -3.44 -7.70
C ASP A 65 7.35 -4.92 -7.39
N ARG A 66 7.59 -5.21 -6.10
CA ARG A 66 7.78 -6.59 -5.63
C ARG A 66 6.51 -7.44 -5.73
N CYS A 67 5.34 -6.84 -5.58
CA CYS A 67 4.03 -7.49 -5.69
C CYS A 67 3.61 -7.78 -7.14
N VAL A 68 4.24 -7.15 -8.14
CA VAL A 68 3.93 -7.38 -9.57
C VAL A 68 4.28 -8.81 -10.01
N ASN A 69 5.18 -9.48 -9.28
CA ASN A 69 5.57 -10.86 -9.55
C ASN A 69 4.53 -11.90 -9.13
N ASP A 70 3.57 -11.52 -8.29
CA ASP A 70 2.48 -12.40 -7.87
C ASP A 70 1.31 -12.27 -8.85
N GLN A 71 0.91 -13.39 -9.45
CA GLN A 71 -0.08 -13.41 -10.53
C GLN A 71 -1.45 -12.88 -10.08
N ASP A 72 -1.81 -13.09 -8.81
CA ASP A 72 -3.08 -12.65 -8.25
C ASP A 72 -3.08 -11.14 -7.92
N LEU A 73 -1.91 -10.60 -7.55
CA LEU A 73 -1.76 -9.19 -7.18
C LEU A 73 -1.27 -8.31 -8.33
N LYS A 74 -0.80 -8.89 -9.44
CA LYS A 74 -0.18 -8.17 -10.56
C LYS A 74 -1.04 -7.02 -11.09
N MET A 75 -2.34 -7.26 -11.32
CA MET A 75 -3.23 -6.21 -11.81
C MET A 75 -3.41 -5.09 -10.78
N ALA A 76 -3.68 -5.46 -9.52
CA ALA A 76 -3.87 -4.51 -8.43
C ALA A 76 -2.60 -3.68 -8.16
N ALA A 77 -1.44 -4.32 -8.12
CA ALA A 77 -0.14 -3.69 -7.96
C ALA A 77 0.18 -2.74 -9.12
N THR A 78 -0.11 -3.14 -10.36
CA THR A 78 0.07 -2.29 -11.55
C THR A 78 -0.79 -1.03 -11.47
N LEU A 79 -2.07 -1.15 -11.10
CA LEU A 79 -2.96 0.00 -10.91
C LEU A 79 -2.47 0.92 -9.79
N ALA A 80 -2.05 0.36 -8.66
CA ALA A 80 -1.50 1.12 -7.55
C ALA A 80 -0.18 1.83 -7.93
N LEU A 81 0.65 1.22 -8.77
CA LEU A 81 1.86 1.84 -9.32
C LEU A 81 1.53 3.00 -10.25
N ILE A 82 0.56 2.85 -11.15
CA ILE A 82 0.10 3.94 -12.03
C ILE A 82 -0.41 5.12 -11.19
N TYR A 83 -1.22 4.84 -10.16
CA TYR A 83 -1.70 5.87 -9.23
C TYR A 83 -0.52 6.58 -8.55
N SER A 84 0.42 5.81 -8.00
CA SER A 84 1.62 6.31 -7.32
C SER A 84 2.46 7.20 -8.26
N HIS A 85 2.71 6.75 -9.50
CA HIS A 85 3.44 7.51 -10.50
C HIS A 85 2.74 8.82 -10.89
N SER A 86 1.42 8.80 -11.09
CA SER A 86 0.67 10.02 -11.40
C SER A 86 0.76 11.05 -10.27
N LYS A 87 0.68 10.61 -9.01
CA LYS A 87 0.87 11.45 -7.82
C LYS A 87 2.29 12.01 -7.73
N CYS A 88 3.31 11.24 -8.10
CA CYS A 88 4.69 11.73 -8.16
C CYS A 88 4.84 12.91 -9.11
N GLN A 89 4.29 12.80 -10.33
CA GLN A 89 4.41 13.82 -11.37
C GLN A 89 3.65 15.09 -11.00
N ILE A 90 2.47 14.96 -10.39
CA ILE A 90 1.69 16.11 -9.91
C ILE A 90 2.49 16.89 -8.85
N ILE A 91 3.16 16.20 -7.92
CA ILE A 91 3.99 16.85 -6.89
C ILE A 91 5.21 17.53 -7.54
N GLY A 92 5.86 16.90 -8.52
CA GLY A 92 6.97 17.50 -9.26
C GLY A 92 6.55 18.75 -10.05
N LEU A 93 5.35 18.76 -10.63
CA LEU A 93 4.83 19.91 -11.36
C LEU A 93 4.49 21.07 -10.42
N TYR A 94 3.88 20.79 -9.26
CA TYR A 94 3.59 21.82 -8.24
C TYR A 94 4.87 22.46 -7.68
N PHE A 95 5.95 21.69 -7.53
CA PHE A 95 7.22 22.20 -7.04
C PHE A 95 7.91 23.15 -8.04
N LEU A 96 7.66 22.97 -9.34
CA LEU A 96 8.24 23.79 -10.41
C LEU A 96 7.49 25.12 -10.62
N PHE A 97 6.24 25.22 -10.18
CA PHE A 97 5.42 26.44 -10.29
C PHE A 97 5.38 27.31 -9.02
N HIS A 98 6.07 26.91 -7.93
CA HIS A 98 6.05 27.64 -6.65
C HIS A 98 7.42 28.16 -6.18
N PHE A 99 8.40 28.29 -7.08
CA PHE A 99 9.62 29.06 -6.79
C PHE A 99 9.64 30.34 -7.63
N PRO A 100 9.28 31.52 -7.05
CA PRO A 100 9.63 32.83 -7.59
C PRO A 100 11.11 33.15 -7.40
#